data_AF-A0A6Y2U231-F1
#
_entry.id   AF-A0A6Y2U231-F1
#
_cell.length_a   1.000
_cell.length_b   1.000
_cell.length_c   1.000
_cell.angle_alpha   90.00
_cell.angle_beta   90.00
_cell.angle_gamma   90.00
#
_symmetry.space_group_name_H-M   'P 1'
#
loop_
_entity.id
_entity.type
_entity.pdbx_description
1 polymer ?
#
loop_
_entity_poly.entity_id
_entity_poly.type
_entity_poly.pdbx_seq_one_letter_code
_entity_poly.pdbx_strand_id
1 'polypeptide(L)'
;MIRGIGIQNFRSFVDRTFIDIKPITVFVGKNSSGKSSLLRTFPLLRQSVEENTTGPILWYGRYVDFGDFTDVLSRNTENKEITFSFSLQVPPELTQRYAYYRFRDLADQNTDIDTELTVYSKDKKTKTKAINIFINNATVTLSIDDSSNVKLQIESEGKILERDGIIAKNLGQFIPNIQLKGKEEVSTTSIPFYL
;
A
#
# COMPACT_ATOMS: atom_id res chain seq x y z
N MET A 1 6.88 3.40 12.96
CA MET A 1 6.33 4.77 12.78
C MET A 1 6.29 5.10 11.29
N ILE A 2 5.28 5.85 10.84
CA ILE A 2 5.25 6.40 9.47
C ILE A 2 6.19 7.61 9.42
N ARG A 3 7.12 7.63 8.48
CA ARG A 3 8.09 8.71 8.25
C ARG A 3 7.78 9.56 7.03
N GLY A 4 6.99 9.06 6.10
CA GLY A 4 6.62 9.80 4.91
C GLY A 4 5.46 9.17 4.16
N ILE A 5 4.83 9.98 3.33
CA ILE A 5 3.76 9.58 2.42
C ILE A 5 4.00 10.18 1.05
N GLY A 6 3.71 9.42 0.02
CA GLY A 6 3.74 9.88 -1.36
C GLY A 6 2.46 9.58 -2.10
N ILE A 7 2.21 10.38 -3.12
CA ILE A 7 1.09 10.21 -4.05
C ILE A 7 1.57 10.49 -5.47
N GLN A 8 1.04 9.74 -6.42
CA GLN A 8 1.26 9.93 -7.85
C GLN A 8 -0.05 9.76 -8.60
N ASN A 9 -0.23 10.56 -9.64
CA ASN A 9 -1.42 10.58 -10.48
C ASN A 9 -2.73 10.85 -9.71
N PHE A 10 -2.66 11.64 -8.63
CA PHE A 10 -3.78 11.95 -7.75
C PHE A 10 -4.11 13.45 -7.79
N ARG A 11 -5.26 13.81 -8.36
CA ARG A 11 -5.74 15.19 -8.55
C ARG A 11 -4.67 16.07 -9.22
N SER A 12 -4.11 17.03 -8.49
CA SER A 12 -3.08 17.95 -8.99
C SER A 12 -1.66 17.35 -9.02
N PHE A 13 -1.46 16.19 -8.39
CA PHE A 13 -0.16 15.52 -8.28
C PHE A 13 -0.02 14.54 -9.46
N VAL A 14 0.46 15.03 -10.60
CA VAL A 14 0.72 14.20 -11.81
C VAL A 14 1.89 13.26 -11.53
N ASP A 15 3.04 13.84 -11.18
CA ASP A 15 4.26 13.11 -10.84
C ASP A 15 4.29 12.67 -9.38
N ARG A 16 5.16 11.70 -9.09
CA ARG A 16 5.38 11.21 -7.73
C ARG A 16 5.81 12.37 -6.84
N THR A 17 4.98 12.70 -5.87
CA THR A 17 5.27 13.70 -4.83
C THR A 17 5.36 12.98 -3.51
N PHE A 18 6.55 12.93 -2.93
CA PHE A 18 6.82 12.29 -1.64
C PHE A 18 7.15 13.34 -0.59
N ILE A 19 6.57 13.19 0.61
CA ILE A 19 6.69 14.15 1.69
C ILE A 19 7.10 13.43 2.98
N ASP A 20 8.19 13.90 3.56
CA ASP A 20 8.59 13.56 4.91
C ASP A 20 7.60 14.11 5.94
N ILE A 21 7.16 13.24 6.85
CA ILE A 21 6.34 13.59 8.00
C ILE A 21 7.28 13.79 9.19
N LYS A 22 7.45 15.06 9.60
CA LYS A 22 8.14 15.44 10.84
C LYS A 22 7.10 15.66 11.96
N PRO A 23 7.51 15.64 13.25
CA PRO A 23 6.58 15.86 14.37
C PRO A 23 5.69 17.10 14.23
N ILE A 24 6.22 18.15 13.59
CA ILE A 24 5.44 19.30 13.11
C ILE A 24 5.73 19.46 11.62
N THR A 25 4.68 19.35 10.79
CA THR A 25 4.76 19.52 9.33
C THR A 25 3.74 20.57 8.91
N VAL A 26 4.20 21.65 8.26
CA VAL A 26 3.34 22.78 7.85
C VAL A 26 3.29 22.87 6.33
N PHE A 27 2.08 22.87 5.77
CA PHE A 27 1.85 23.01 4.33
C PHE A 27 1.46 24.44 3.97
N VAL A 28 2.34 25.14 3.25
CA VAL A 28 2.10 26.50 2.75
C VAL A 28 2.04 26.52 1.22
N GLY A 29 1.27 27.45 0.65
CA GLY A 29 1.17 27.61 -0.80
C GLY A 29 -0.15 28.22 -1.25
N LYS A 30 -0.27 28.58 -2.54
CA LYS A 30 -1.47 29.20 -3.14
C LYS A 30 -2.73 28.34 -2.96
N ASN A 31 -3.90 28.96 -2.98
CA ASN A 31 -5.16 28.21 -3.01
C ASN A 31 -5.19 27.26 -4.21
N SER A 32 -5.82 26.10 -4.01
CA SER A 32 -5.93 25.05 -5.02
C SER A 32 -4.60 24.40 -5.46
N SER A 33 -3.50 24.63 -4.73
CA SER A 33 -2.19 23.98 -4.99
C SER A 33 -2.10 22.50 -4.56
N GLY A 34 -3.22 21.85 -4.21
CA GLY A 34 -3.25 20.44 -3.81
C GLY A 34 -3.07 20.14 -2.31
N LYS A 35 -2.82 21.15 -1.46
CA LYS A 35 -2.62 20.95 0.00
C LYS A 35 -3.75 20.16 0.67
N SER A 36 -5.01 20.54 0.44
CA SER A 36 -6.16 19.86 1.01
C SER A 36 -6.32 18.44 0.46
N SER A 37 -6.01 18.22 -0.82
CA SER A 37 -6.05 16.89 -1.43
C SER A 37 -5.08 15.94 -0.74
N LEU A 38 -3.85 16.39 -0.53
CA LEU A 38 -2.81 15.66 0.17
C LEU A 38 -3.18 15.38 1.65
N LEU A 39 -3.61 16.40 2.38
CA LEU A 39 -3.99 16.23 3.80
C LEU A 39 -5.17 15.27 3.96
N ARG A 40 -6.10 15.26 2.99
CA ARG A 40 -7.23 14.33 2.97
C ARG A 40 -6.84 12.90 2.56
N THR A 41 -5.62 12.65 2.10
CA THR A 41 -5.12 11.29 1.87
C THR A 41 -5.02 10.50 3.18
N PHE A 42 -4.71 11.13 4.32
CA PHE A 42 -4.67 10.43 5.62
C PHE A 42 -6.02 9.85 6.05
N PRO A 43 -7.12 10.64 6.13
CA PRO A 43 -8.43 10.09 6.43
C PRO A 43 -8.96 9.14 5.34
N LEU A 44 -8.58 9.33 4.07
CA LEU A 44 -8.89 8.36 3.00
C LEU A 44 -8.29 6.99 3.30
N LEU A 45 -7.01 6.94 3.65
CA LEU A 45 -6.33 5.68 3.95
C LEU A 45 -6.90 5.05 5.22
N ARG A 46 -7.14 5.86 6.25
CA ARG A 46 -7.77 5.38 7.49
C ARG A 46 -9.11 4.69 7.21
N GLN A 47 -10.01 5.33 6.48
CA GLN A 47 -11.33 4.77 6.20
C GLN A 47 -11.27 3.53 5.29
N SER A 48 -10.25 3.47 4.42
CA SER A 48 -10.00 2.29 3.58
C SER A 48 -9.47 1.09 4.38
N VAL A 49 -8.75 1.33 5.48
CA VAL A 49 -8.22 0.28 6.36
C VAL A 49 -9.27 -0.19 7.38
N GLU A 50 -10.12 0.72 7.88
CA GLU A 50 -11.12 0.43 8.92
C GLU A 50 -12.34 -0.35 8.40
N GLU A 51 -12.63 -0.32 7.10
CA GLU A 51 -13.83 -0.93 6.51
C GLU A 51 -13.48 -2.05 5.51
N ASN A 52 -14.31 -3.10 5.47
CA ASN A 52 -14.30 -4.05 4.35
C ASN A 52 -15.11 -3.45 3.20
N THR A 53 -14.46 -3.23 2.06
CA THR A 53 -15.10 -2.51 0.95
C THR A 53 -15.14 -3.38 -0.32
N THR A 54 -15.46 -2.79 -1.47
CA THR A 54 -15.44 -3.51 -2.76
C THR A 54 -14.09 -3.45 -3.46
N GLY A 55 -13.13 -2.68 -2.93
CA GLY A 55 -11.77 -2.54 -3.43
C GLY A 55 -10.77 -2.16 -2.32
N PRO A 56 -9.51 -1.88 -2.66
CA PRO A 56 -8.50 -1.55 -1.65
C PRO A 56 -8.64 -0.12 -1.09
N ILE A 57 -9.32 0.78 -1.81
CA ILE A 57 -9.48 2.18 -1.41
C ILE A 57 -10.97 2.53 -1.37
N LEU A 58 -11.40 3.07 -0.24
CA LEU A 58 -12.75 3.58 -0.02
C LEU A 58 -12.79 5.07 -0.33
N TRP A 59 -13.12 5.44 -1.57
CA TRP A 59 -13.13 6.84 -2.01
C TRP A 59 -14.21 7.70 -1.35
N TYR A 60 -15.33 7.09 -0.98
CA TYR A 60 -16.46 7.75 -0.33
C TYR A 60 -16.77 7.06 1.00
N GLY A 61 -16.65 7.78 2.09
CA GLY A 61 -16.85 7.23 3.43
C GLY A 61 -17.01 8.29 4.51
N ARG A 62 -16.97 7.84 5.76
CA ARG A 62 -17.26 8.67 6.94
C ARG A 62 -16.35 9.89 7.09
N TYR A 63 -15.07 9.77 6.70
CA TYR A 63 -14.09 10.82 6.98
C TYR A 63 -13.84 11.74 5.77
N VAL A 64 -13.91 11.19 4.56
CA VAL A 64 -13.74 11.96 3.31
C VAL A 64 -14.61 11.42 2.19
N ASP A 65 -14.98 12.37 1.31
CA ASP A 65 -15.63 12.13 0.04
C ASP A 65 -14.72 12.60 -1.09
N PHE A 66 -14.26 11.64 -1.89
CA PHE A 66 -13.48 11.86 -3.09
C PHE A 66 -14.26 11.57 -4.38
N GLY A 67 -15.52 11.15 -4.31
CA GLY A 67 -16.29 10.63 -5.45
C GLY A 67 -15.80 9.25 -5.88
N ASP A 68 -15.67 9.05 -7.19
CA ASP A 68 -15.14 7.84 -7.79
C ASP A 68 -13.64 7.94 -8.10
N PHE A 69 -13.00 6.79 -8.38
CA PHE A 69 -11.60 6.71 -8.81
C PHE A 69 -11.28 7.70 -9.95
N THR A 70 -12.20 7.83 -10.92
CA THR A 70 -12.00 8.70 -12.10
C THR A 70 -12.03 10.19 -11.76
N ASP A 71 -12.68 10.58 -10.65
CA ASP A 71 -12.75 11.97 -10.21
C ASP A 71 -11.45 12.45 -9.57
N VAL A 72 -10.69 11.50 -9.01
CA VAL A 72 -9.40 11.77 -8.37
C VAL A 72 -8.20 11.47 -9.24
N LEU A 73 -8.37 10.80 -10.37
CA LEU A 73 -7.28 10.58 -11.32
C LEU A 73 -6.81 11.93 -11.89
N SER A 74 -5.50 12.12 -12.04
CA SER A 74 -5.00 13.32 -12.70
C SER A 74 -5.45 13.35 -14.17
N ARG A 75 -5.83 14.54 -14.63
CA ARG A 75 -6.35 14.75 -15.99
C ARG A 75 -5.26 14.80 -17.06
N ASN A 76 -4.00 14.98 -16.65
CA ASN A 76 -2.89 15.27 -17.55
C ASN A 76 -2.02 14.03 -17.83
N THR A 77 -2.59 12.82 -17.77
CA THR A 77 -1.84 11.59 -18.04
C THR A 77 -2.68 10.49 -18.70
N GLU A 78 -2.02 9.75 -19.59
CA GLU A 78 -2.55 8.53 -20.20
C GLU A 78 -2.56 7.37 -19.19
N ASN A 79 -1.69 7.41 -18.18
CA ASN A 79 -1.66 6.42 -17.11
C ASN A 79 -2.98 6.48 -16.30
N LYS A 80 -3.65 5.33 -16.14
CA LYS A 80 -4.91 5.19 -15.42
C LYS A 80 -4.75 4.55 -14.03
N GLU A 81 -3.55 4.62 -13.49
CA GLU A 81 -3.18 4.07 -12.19
C GLU A 81 -2.83 5.19 -11.19
N ILE A 82 -3.21 5.01 -9.93
CA ILE A 82 -2.83 5.89 -8.81
C ILE A 82 -1.90 5.10 -7.91
N THR A 83 -0.78 5.69 -7.52
CA THR A 83 0.18 5.08 -6.60
C THR A 83 0.23 5.86 -5.29
N PHE A 84 0.04 5.15 -4.18
CA PHE A 84 0.30 5.64 -2.83
C PHE A 84 1.63 5.06 -2.35
N SER A 85 2.53 5.91 -1.86
CA SER A 85 3.82 5.50 -1.32
C SER A 85 3.86 5.76 0.18
N PHE A 86 4.53 4.90 0.94
CA PHE A 86 4.74 5.09 2.37
C PHE A 86 6.19 4.82 2.71
N SER A 87 6.75 5.61 3.62
CA SER A 87 8.01 5.27 4.28
C SER A 87 7.72 4.98 5.74
N LEU A 88 8.20 3.84 6.22
CA LEU A 88 7.95 3.29 7.53
C LEU A 88 9.28 2.97 8.20
N GLN A 89 9.35 3.19 9.51
CA GLN A 89 10.42 2.70 10.34
C GLN A 89 9.88 1.68 11.33
N VAL A 90 10.33 0.45 11.22
CA VAL A 90 9.93 -0.66 12.09
C VAL A 90 11.00 -0.84 13.17
N PRO A 91 10.64 -0.67 14.45
CA PRO A 91 11.58 -0.86 15.53
C PRO A 91 11.87 -2.35 15.75
N PRO A 92 13.08 -2.69 16.22
CA PRO A 92 13.56 -4.07 16.28
C PRO A 92 12.66 -5.01 17.10
N GLU A 93 11.97 -4.52 18.14
CA GLU A 93 11.08 -5.34 18.98
C GLU A 93 9.92 -5.95 18.18
N LEU A 94 9.42 -5.23 17.16
CA LEU A 94 8.40 -5.76 16.26
C LEU A 94 8.99 -6.75 15.27
N THR A 95 10.18 -6.50 14.75
CA THR A 95 10.89 -7.40 13.83
C THR A 95 11.20 -8.75 14.51
N GLN A 96 11.64 -8.73 15.77
CA GLN A 96 11.97 -9.93 16.54
C GLN A 96 10.75 -10.85 16.76
N ARG A 97 9.56 -10.28 16.92
CA ARG A 97 8.32 -11.07 17.10
C ARG A 97 7.96 -11.92 15.89
N TYR A 98 8.37 -11.51 14.69
CA TYR A 98 8.06 -12.19 13.43
C TYR A 98 9.26 -12.94 12.81
N ALA A 99 10.48 -12.75 13.33
CA ALA A 99 11.67 -13.48 12.89
C ALA A 99 11.79 -14.84 13.62
N TYR A 100 11.59 -15.94 12.90
CA TYR A 100 11.75 -17.29 13.43
C TYR A 100 13.22 -17.58 13.78
N TYR A 101 13.60 -17.42 15.05
CA TYR A 101 14.81 -17.88 15.78
C TYR A 101 16.22 -17.80 15.15
N ARG A 102 16.41 -17.38 13.89
CA ARG A 102 17.71 -17.41 13.18
C ARG A 102 18.32 -16.05 12.89
N PHE A 103 17.70 -14.95 13.31
CA PHE A 103 18.19 -13.58 13.06
C PHE A 103 18.34 -12.77 14.34
N ARG A 104 18.83 -13.40 15.42
CA ARG A 104 18.98 -12.74 16.72
C ARG A 104 20.03 -11.62 16.69
N ASP A 105 21.02 -11.70 15.80
CA ASP A 105 22.12 -10.73 15.70
C ASP A 105 21.85 -9.55 14.75
N LEU A 106 20.76 -9.57 13.97
CA LEU A 106 20.41 -8.48 13.02
C LEU A 106 19.36 -7.50 13.56
N ALA A 107 18.83 -7.75 14.76
CA ALA A 107 17.59 -7.12 15.25
C ALA A 107 17.81 -6.11 16.37
N ASP A 108 18.84 -5.28 16.28
CA ASP A 108 19.12 -4.19 17.24
C ASP A 108 18.97 -2.78 16.63
N GLN A 109 18.63 -2.71 15.33
CA GLN A 109 18.48 -1.46 14.60
C GLN A 109 17.07 -1.35 14.02
N ASN A 110 16.61 -0.11 13.89
CA ASN A 110 15.38 0.20 13.18
C ASN A 110 15.52 -0.23 11.71
N THR A 111 14.48 -0.87 11.18
CA THR A 111 14.39 -1.23 9.76
C THR A 111 13.55 -0.19 9.04
N ASP A 112 14.15 0.53 8.10
CA ASP A 112 13.41 1.39 7.20
C ASP A 112 12.80 0.54 6.06
N ILE A 113 11.50 0.74 5.81
CA ILE A 113 10.71 0.02 4.83
C ILE A 113 9.94 1.05 4.02
N ASP A 114 10.18 1.08 2.72
CA ASP A 114 9.33 1.85 1.81
C ASP A 114 8.34 0.91 1.13
N THR A 115 7.11 1.37 0.92
CA THR A 115 6.07 0.60 0.23
C THR A 115 5.34 1.43 -0.79
N GLU A 116 4.84 0.77 -1.83
CA GLU A 116 3.96 1.37 -2.82
C GLU A 116 2.75 0.49 -3.07
N LEU A 117 1.57 1.10 -3.05
CA LEU A 117 0.31 0.51 -3.44
C LEU A 117 -0.15 1.19 -4.72
N THR A 118 -0.16 0.44 -5.82
CA THR A 118 -0.69 0.91 -7.10
C THR A 118 -2.07 0.34 -7.33
N VAL A 119 -3.02 1.22 -7.64
CA VAL A 119 -4.43 0.88 -7.87
C VAL A 119 -4.92 1.41 -9.20
N TYR A 120 -5.90 0.73 -9.79
CA TYR A 120 -6.53 1.09 -11.05
C TYR A 120 -8.04 0.88 -10.98
N SER A 121 -8.77 1.49 -11.92
CA SER A 121 -10.21 1.26 -12.07
C SER A 121 -10.48 0.24 -13.18
N LYS A 122 -11.32 -0.75 -12.86
CA LYS A 122 -11.92 -1.67 -13.83
C LYS A 122 -13.35 -2.00 -13.41
N ASP A 123 -14.27 -1.99 -14.37
CA ASP A 123 -15.70 -2.27 -14.14
C ASP A 123 -16.31 -1.38 -13.02
N LYS A 124 -15.90 -0.10 -12.99
CA LYS A 124 -16.25 0.91 -11.96
C LYS A 124 -15.81 0.53 -10.54
N LYS A 125 -14.92 -0.45 -10.37
CA LYS A 125 -14.33 -0.84 -9.10
C LYS A 125 -12.86 -0.50 -9.08
N THR A 126 -12.37 -0.11 -7.91
CA THR A 126 -10.93 0.05 -7.69
C THR A 126 -10.34 -1.31 -7.39
N LYS A 127 -9.22 -1.64 -8.04
CA LYS A 127 -8.48 -2.88 -7.84
C LYS A 127 -7.02 -2.59 -7.56
N THR A 128 -6.39 -3.44 -6.77
CA THR A 128 -4.93 -3.42 -6.57
C THR A 128 -4.25 -3.97 -7.82
N LYS A 129 -3.33 -3.18 -8.39
CA LYS A 129 -2.46 -3.59 -9.49
C LYS A 129 -1.19 -4.23 -8.96
N ALA A 130 -0.53 -3.54 -8.03
CA ALA A 130 0.75 -3.96 -7.50
C ALA A 130 0.92 -3.49 -6.05
N ILE A 131 1.66 -4.27 -5.28
CA ILE A 131 2.23 -3.88 -3.99
C ILE A 131 3.73 -4.09 -4.08
N ASN A 132 4.49 -3.01 -3.91
CA ASN A 132 5.95 -3.05 -3.82
C ASN A 132 6.39 -2.78 -2.39
N ILE A 133 7.40 -3.51 -1.93
CA ILE A 133 8.01 -3.35 -0.61
C ILE A 133 9.52 -3.31 -0.83
N PHE A 134 10.16 -2.25 -0.38
CA PHE A 134 11.60 -2.02 -0.49
C PHE A 134 12.20 -2.05 0.90
N ILE A 135 13.12 -3.00 1.14
CA ILE A 135 13.77 -3.19 2.43
C ILE A 135 15.27 -3.42 2.16
N ASN A 136 16.11 -2.50 2.62
CA ASN A 136 17.55 -2.53 2.36
C ASN A 136 17.85 -2.68 0.85
N ASN A 137 18.48 -3.79 0.46
CA ASN A 137 18.84 -4.10 -0.92
C ASN A 137 17.86 -5.08 -1.57
N ALA A 138 16.68 -5.27 -0.98
CA ALA A 138 15.66 -6.20 -1.45
C ALA A 138 14.38 -5.47 -1.87
N THR A 139 13.86 -5.85 -3.02
CA THR A 139 12.56 -5.41 -3.54
C THR A 139 11.65 -6.62 -3.61
N VAL A 140 10.49 -6.54 -2.97
CA VAL A 140 9.41 -7.52 -3.06
C VAL A 140 8.25 -6.89 -3.82
N THR A 141 7.88 -7.50 -4.95
CA THR A 141 6.79 -7.04 -5.80
C THR A 141 5.71 -8.11 -5.88
N LEU A 142 4.48 -7.72 -5.58
CA LEU A 142 3.28 -8.51 -5.75
C LEU A 142 2.46 -7.90 -6.87
N SER A 143 2.49 -8.48 -8.06
CA SER A 143 1.65 -8.05 -9.19
C SER A 143 0.37 -8.86 -9.21
N ILE A 144 -0.78 -8.20 -9.21
CA ILE A 144 -2.10 -8.85 -9.18
C ILE A 144 -2.78 -8.64 -10.53
N ASP A 145 -3.21 -9.74 -11.16
CA ASP A 145 -3.95 -9.70 -12.41
C ASP A 145 -5.47 -9.56 -12.19
N ASP A 146 -6.20 -9.39 -13.29
CA ASP A 146 -7.66 -9.27 -13.25
C ASP A 146 -8.39 -10.53 -12.75
N SER A 147 -7.73 -11.68 -12.80
CA SER A 147 -8.22 -12.98 -12.33
C SER A 147 -7.78 -13.28 -10.89
N SER A 148 -7.23 -12.28 -10.18
CA SER A 148 -6.71 -12.38 -8.81
C SER A 148 -5.49 -13.31 -8.66
N ASN A 149 -4.84 -13.73 -9.75
CA ASN A 149 -3.56 -14.40 -9.65
C ASN A 149 -2.50 -13.38 -9.26
N VAL A 150 -1.57 -13.81 -8.42
CA VAL A 150 -0.46 -12.99 -7.94
C VAL A 150 0.83 -13.56 -8.51
N LYS A 151 1.61 -12.70 -9.17
CA LYS A 151 3.02 -12.95 -9.46
C LYS A 151 3.84 -12.30 -8.34
N LEU A 152 4.54 -13.13 -7.57
CA LEU A 152 5.49 -12.66 -6.55
C LEU A 152 6.89 -12.63 -7.18
N GLN A 153 7.57 -11.49 -7.05
CA GLN A 153 8.96 -11.34 -7.43
C GLN A 153 9.74 -10.78 -6.22
N ILE A 154 10.88 -11.38 -5.92
CA ILE A 154 11.83 -10.91 -4.91
C ILE A 154 13.16 -10.70 -5.63
N GLU A 155 13.63 -9.46 -5.65
CA GLU A 155 14.93 -9.10 -6.19
C GLU A 155 15.86 -8.65 -5.06
N SER A 156 17.07 -9.21 -4.98
CA SER A 156 18.10 -8.74 -4.05
C SER A 156 19.48 -9.06 -4.56
N GLU A 157 20.39 -8.07 -4.51
CA GLU A 157 21.80 -8.21 -4.93
C GLU A 157 21.97 -8.84 -6.33
N GLY A 158 21.09 -8.44 -7.27
CA GLY A 158 21.10 -8.95 -8.65
C GLY A 158 20.54 -10.36 -8.83
N LYS A 159 20.01 -11.00 -7.77
CA LYS A 159 19.29 -12.27 -7.84
C LYS A 159 17.79 -12.00 -7.85
N ILE A 160 17.08 -12.69 -8.73
CA ILE A 160 15.62 -12.62 -8.83
C ILE A 160 15.03 -13.99 -8.52
N LEU A 161 14.09 -14.02 -7.59
CA LEU A 161 13.22 -15.16 -7.30
C LEU A 161 11.81 -14.79 -7.73
N GLU A 162 11.23 -15.60 -8.61
CA GLU A 162 9.83 -15.46 -9.01
C GLU A 162 9.02 -16.64 -8.51
N ARG A 163 7.75 -16.39 -8.17
CA ARG A 163 6.80 -17.41 -7.78
C ARG A 163 5.41 -17.11 -8.31
N ASP A 164 4.89 -18.07 -9.05
CA ASP A 164 3.50 -18.12 -9.50
C ASP A 164 2.67 -19.09 -8.65
N GLY A 165 1.41 -19.32 -9.05
CA GLY A 165 0.49 -20.21 -8.35
C GLY A 165 0.05 -19.61 -7.01
N ILE A 166 0.00 -18.28 -6.93
CA ILE A 166 -0.48 -17.53 -5.78
C ILE A 166 -1.79 -16.84 -6.17
N ILE A 167 -2.75 -16.77 -5.25
CA ILE A 167 -4.05 -16.11 -5.45
C ILE A 167 -4.27 -15.08 -4.35
N ALA A 168 -4.75 -13.91 -4.73
CA ALA A 168 -5.24 -12.87 -3.84
C ALA A 168 -6.73 -13.09 -3.54
N LYS A 169 -7.09 -13.11 -2.25
CA LYS A 169 -8.46 -13.12 -1.74
C LYS A 169 -8.71 -11.82 -0.95
N ASN A 170 -9.98 -11.57 -0.61
CA ASN A 170 -10.39 -10.37 0.11
C ASN A 170 -9.91 -9.07 -0.55
N LEU A 171 -10.07 -8.96 -1.87
CA LEU A 171 -9.66 -7.79 -2.65
C LEU A 171 -10.37 -6.48 -2.26
N GLY A 172 -11.39 -6.58 -1.41
CA GLY A 172 -12.08 -5.46 -0.78
C GLY A 172 -11.39 -4.89 0.46
N GLN A 173 -10.30 -5.51 0.92
CA GLN A 173 -9.45 -5.01 1.99
C GLN A 173 -8.29 -4.20 1.42
N PHE A 174 -7.82 -3.23 2.20
CA PHE A 174 -6.66 -2.40 1.83
C PHE A 174 -5.43 -3.24 1.45
N ILE A 175 -5.15 -4.30 2.23
CA ILE A 175 -4.16 -5.33 1.89
C ILE A 175 -4.89 -6.63 1.60
N PRO A 176 -4.73 -7.23 0.40
CA PRO A 176 -5.35 -8.49 0.07
C PRO A 176 -4.68 -9.67 0.80
N ASN A 177 -5.45 -10.73 1.05
CA ASN A 177 -4.92 -11.97 1.59
C ASN A 177 -4.29 -12.82 0.48
N ILE A 178 -3.09 -13.33 0.71
CA ILE A 178 -2.31 -14.04 -0.32
C ILE A 178 -2.20 -15.52 0.04
N GLN A 179 -2.59 -16.41 -0.87
CA GLN A 179 -2.61 -17.87 -0.65
C GLN A 179 -2.01 -18.65 -1.82
N LEU A 180 -1.41 -19.81 -1.53
CA LEU A 180 -0.96 -20.73 -2.58
C LEU A 180 -2.15 -21.49 -3.19
N LYS A 181 -2.18 -21.55 -4.52
CA LYS A 181 -3.16 -22.31 -5.30
C LYS A 181 -3.04 -23.79 -4.94
N GLY A 182 -4.09 -24.36 -4.33
CA GLY A 182 -4.16 -25.78 -3.99
C GLY A 182 -4.01 -26.14 -2.50
N LYS A 183 -3.84 -25.19 -1.58
CA LYS A 183 -4.08 -25.46 -0.15
C LYS A 183 -5.54 -25.15 0.19
N GLU A 184 -6.32 -26.21 0.47
CA GLU A 184 -7.63 -26.08 1.12
C GLU A 184 -7.49 -25.38 2.48
N GLU A 185 -8.56 -24.69 2.87
CA GLU A 185 -8.62 -23.82 4.03
C GLU A 185 -8.28 -24.56 5.33
N VAL A 186 -7.16 -24.21 5.95
CA VAL A 186 -7.12 -24.26 7.41
C VAL A 186 -7.74 -22.94 7.85
N SER A 187 -8.89 -23.00 8.49
CA SER A 187 -9.58 -21.88 9.12
C SER A 187 -8.66 -21.22 10.14
N THR A 188 -7.86 -20.25 9.71
CA THR A 188 -7.20 -19.34 10.64
C THR A 188 -8.27 -18.45 11.20
N THR A 189 -8.78 -18.83 12.36
CA THR A 189 -9.60 -18.00 13.24
C THR A 189 -8.91 -16.64 13.33
N SER A 190 -9.63 -15.58 12.99
CA SER A 190 -9.18 -14.21 13.12
C SER A 190 -8.65 -14.01 14.55
N ILE A 191 -7.34 -13.88 14.71
CA ILE A 191 -6.80 -13.29 15.94
C ILE A 191 -7.19 -11.82 15.85
N PRO A 192 -8.10 -11.33 16.71
CA PRO A 192 -8.51 -9.95 16.63
C PRO A 192 -7.29 -9.09 16.99
N PHE A 193 -6.95 -8.14 16.13
CA PHE A 193 -6.04 -7.05 16.46
C PHE A 193 -6.74 -6.17 17.51
N TYR A 194 -6.65 -6.56 18.78
CA TYR A 194 -6.82 -5.66 19.91
C TYR A 194 -5.43 -5.44 20.51
N LEU A 195 -4.95 -4.20 20.36
CA LEU A 195 -4.03 -3.55 21.29
C LEU A 195 -4.88 -2.68 22.22
#